data_AF-A0AA88BD14-F1
#
_entry.id   AF-A0AA88BD14-F1
#
_cell.length_a   1.000
_cell.length_b   1.000
_cell.length_c   1.000
_cell.angle_alpha   90.00
_cell.angle_beta   90.00
_cell.angle_gamma   90.00
#
_symmetry.space_group_name_H-M   'P 1'
#
loop_
_entity.id
_entity.type
_entity.pdbx_description
1 polymer ?
#
loop_
_entity_poly.entity_id
_entity_poly.type
_entity_poly.pdbx_seq_one_letter_code
_entity_poly.pdbx_strand_id
1 'polypeptide(L)'
;MVVGEHDVLSGSGTSLSTNTNQALSNVVVANFTDTDLVTPASDLVATINWGDGTTTTGTVTGANGSFAVSGSHTYTSAGTDTITTTLSDRSPGTATATATGSATVGILLGDANGDGVQDNGETTLSVPWAAAQQLLNASDTNPDVRISMMKQALRAQLNIDAGEADPGLFPGQPAGHDLITEAVDWLRGLSPFTYAPTSANVDINHDGILQTGATSIGNDYNTVTQAFTTPPQKATMNAWLQYVDTIHSPPQSGDLLINGQDLRNALAAFNANQLVTLMAGTQVGWNNGSVTTDIQPNTANTFWNVLADNHVIAAPHVS
;
A
#
# COMPACT_ATOMS: atom_id res chain seq x y z
N MET A 1 -24.70 4.23 -53.15
CA MET A 1 -25.25 4.04 -51.79
C MET A 1 -24.15 3.41 -50.98
N VAL A 2 -23.57 4.13 -50.03
CA VAL A 2 -22.85 3.47 -48.94
C VAL A 2 -23.96 3.00 -48.02
N VAL A 3 -24.18 1.69 -47.94
CA VAL A 3 -25.00 1.14 -46.85
C VAL A 3 -24.16 1.45 -45.62
N GLY A 4 -24.60 2.37 -44.77
CA GLY A 4 -23.93 2.59 -43.48
C GLY A 4 -24.00 1.29 -42.71
N GLU A 5 -22.87 0.83 -42.19
CA GLU A 5 -22.89 -0.32 -41.29
C GLU A 5 -23.80 -0.01 -40.09
N HIS A 6 -24.76 -0.90 -39.84
CA HIS A 6 -25.81 -0.77 -38.81
C HIS A 6 -25.42 -1.51 -37.53
N ASP A 7 -24.14 -1.80 -37.37
CA ASP A 7 -23.60 -2.50 -36.22
C ASP A 7 -23.66 -1.60 -34.97
N VAL A 8 -23.82 -2.25 -33.82
CA VAL A 8 -23.93 -1.58 -32.53
C VAL A 8 -22.93 -2.22 -31.60
N LEU A 9 -21.94 -1.42 -31.21
CA LEU A 9 -21.03 -1.76 -30.13
C LEU A 9 -21.69 -1.46 -28.78
N SER A 10 -21.52 -2.35 -27.81
CA SER A 10 -21.82 -2.09 -26.41
C SER A 10 -20.73 -2.70 -25.53
N GLY A 11 -20.47 -2.12 -24.37
CA GLY A 11 -19.37 -2.56 -23.52
C GLY A 11 -19.64 -2.47 -22.04
N SER A 12 -18.92 -3.29 -21.28
CA SER A 12 -18.88 -3.30 -19.82
C SER A 12 -17.43 -3.24 -19.36
N GLY A 13 -17.13 -2.30 -18.46
CA GLY A 13 -15.81 -2.21 -17.87
C GLY A 13 -15.58 -3.28 -16.81
N THR A 14 -14.32 -3.49 -16.47
CA THR A 14 -13.85 -4.39 -15.42
C THR A 14 -13.37 -3.59 -14.22
N SER A 15 -13.62 -4.11 -13.02
CA SER A 15 -13.01 -3.58 -11.80
C SER A 15 -11.70 -4.31 -11.51
N LEU A 16 -10.65 -3.54 -11.31
CA LEU A 16 -9.30 -4.00 -10.98
C LEU A 16 -8.97 -3.63 -9.54
N SER A 17 -8.20 -4.47 -8.87
CA SER A 17 -7.60 -4.19 -7.56
C SER A 17 -6.10 -4.39 -7.67
N THR A 18 -5.34 -3.44 -7.13
CA THR A 18 -3.88 -3.41 -7.19
C THR A 18 -3.34 -2.60 -6.01
N ASN A 19 -2.02 -2.55 -5.85
CA ASN A 19 -1.36 -1.65 -4.91
C ASN A 19 -0.70 -0.50 -5.66
N THR A 20 -0.35 0.57 -4.93
CA THR A 20 0.47 1.65 -5.46
C THR A 20 1.78 1.08 -6.01
N ASN A 21 2.23 1.60 -7.16
CA ASN A 21 3.42 1.19 -7.93
C ASN A 21 3.40 -0.22 -8.54
N GLN A 22 2.40 -1.04 -8.24
CA GLN A 22 2.25 -2.35 -8.84
C GLN A 22 1.93 -2.25 -10.34
N ALA A 23 2.77 -2.90 -11.16
CA ALA A 23 2.55 -2.95 -12.60
C ALA A 23 1.40 -3.89 -12.98
N LEU A 24 0.33 -3.33 -13.54
CA LEU A 24 -0.71 -4.08 -14.23
C LEU A 24 -0.20 -4.44 -15.62
N SER A 25 -0.07 -5.73 -15.91
CA SER A 25 0.47 -6.22 -17.19
C SER A 25 -0.58 -6.99 -17.98
N ASN A 26 -1.00 -6.45 -19.12
CA ASN A 26 -1.97 -7.05 -20.06
C ASN A 26 -3.29 -7.49 -19.40
N VAL A 27 -3.80 -6.67 -18.47
CA VAL A 27 -5.06 -6.94 -17.77
C VAL A 27 -6.25 -6.55 -18.63
N VAL A 28 -7.34 -7.32 -18.56
CA VAL A 28 -8.59 -6.98 -19.26
C VAL A 28 -9.28 -5.84 -18.52
N VAL A 29 -9.52 -4.73 -19.21
CA VAL A 29 -10.13 -3.51 -18.65
C VAL A 29 -11.60 -3.35 -19.05
N ALA A 30 -12.01 -3.97 -20.16
CA ALA A 30 -13.38 -3.95 -20.64
C ALA A 30 -13.66 -5.11 -21.58
N ASN A 31 -14.93 -5.51 -21.65
CA ASN A 31 -15.47 -6.42 -22.65
C ASN A 31 -16.50 -5.68 -23.50
N PHE A 32 -16.54 -5.99 -24.79
CA PHE A 32 -17.46 -5.42 -25.75
C PHE A 32 -18.19 -6.51 -26.52
N THR A 33 -19.40 -6.19 -26.96
CA THR A 33 -20.13 -6.97 -27.95
C THR A 33 -20.43 -6.12 -29.16
N ASP A 34 -20.42 -6.78 -30.32
CA ASP A 34 -20.78 -6.24 -31.61
C ASP A 34 -21.94 -7.05 -32.18
N THR A 35 -22.96 -6.38 -32.71
CA THR A 35 -24.06 -7.05 -33.42
C THR A 35 -23.63 -7.61 -34.77
N ASP A 36 -22.56 -7.08 -35.36
CA ASP A 36 -21.89 -7.71 -36.49
C ASP A 36 -20.98 -8.84 -35.99
N LEU A 37 -21.31 -10.06 -36.39
CA LEU A 37 -20.60 -11.26 -35.97
C LEU A 37 -19.40 -11.59 -36.86
N VAL A 38 -19.15 -10.83 -37.92
CA VAL A 38 -18.03 -11.09 -38.84
C VAL A 38 -16.89 -10.07 -38.72
N THR A 39 -17.06 -9.00 -37.93
CA THR A 39 -16.00 -8.02 -37.64
C THR A 39 -14.79 -8.73 -37.03
N PRO A 40 -13.59 -8.64 -37.62
CA PRO A 40 -12.37 -9.15 -37.00
C PRO A 40 -11.84 -8.14 -35.98
N ALA A 41 -11.20 -8.62 -34.91
CA ALA A 41 -10.59 -7.74 -33.89
C ALA A 41 -9.54 -6.77 -34.48
N SER A 42 -8.92 -7.13 -35.62
CA SER A 42 -7.97 -6.27 -36.34
C SER A 42 -8.60 -5.03 -36.96
N ASP A 43 -9.92 -4.97 -37.08
CA ASP A 43 -10.63 -3.79 -37.60
C ASP A 43 -11.04 -2.85 -36.47
N LEU A 44 -10.99 -3.32 -35.22
CA LEU A 44 -11.29 -2.53 -34.04
C LEU A 44 -10.04 -1.83 -33.47
N VAL A 45 -10.24 -0.62 -32.93
CA VAL A 45 -9.23 0.17 -32.22
C VAL A 45 -9.74 0.48 -30.83
N ALA A 46 -8.91 0.25 -29.82
CA ALA A 46 -9.22 0.61 -28.44
C ALA A 46 -8.25 1.66 -27.88
N THR A 47 -8.80 2.59 -27.09
CA THR A 47 -8.04 3.51 -26.24
C THR A 47 -8.52 3.37 -24.80
N ILE A 48 -7.59 3.38 -23.86
CA ILE A 48 -7.85 3.22 -22.42
C ILE A 48 -7.39 4.50 -21.73
N ASN A 49 -8.33 5.24 -21.15
CA ASN A 49 -8.02 6.30 -20.18
C ASN A 49 -8.06 5.69 -18.79
N TRP A 50 -6.95 5.75 -18.06
CA TRP A 50 -6.79 5.10 -16.76
C TRP A 50 -7.36 5.88 -15.58
N GLY A 51 -7.81 7.12 -15.81
CA GLY A 51 -8.44 7.97 -14.79
C GLY A 51 -7.47 8.89 -14.05
N ASP A 52 -6.16 8.62 -14.12
CA ASP A 52 -5.10 9.39 -13.46
C ASP A 52 -4.43 10.46 -14.37
N GLY A 53 -5.03 10.69 -15.54
CA GLY A 53 -4.48 11.57 -16.58
C GLY A 53 -3.66 10.84 -17.66
N THR A 54 -3.41 9.54 -17.51
CA THR A 54 -2.72 8.72 -18.50
C THR A 54 -3.70 8.07 -19.47
N THR A 55 -3.33 7.97 -20.75
CA THR A 55 -4.08 7.23 -21.77
C THR A 55 -3.14 6.35 -22.58
N THR A 56 -3.54 5.11 -22.83
CA THR A 56 -2.79 4.14 -23.64
C THR A 56 -3.68 3.52 -24.73
N THR A 57 -3.05 2.92 -25.74
CA THR A 57 -3.75 2.06 -26.69
C THR A 57 -4.08 0.72 -26.04
N GLY A 58 -5.30 0.22 -26.24
CA GLY A 58 -5.70 -1.11 -25.82
C GLY A 58 -5.45 -2.17 -26.89
N THR A 59 -5.18 -3.40 -26.47
CA THR A 59 -5.14 -4.58 -27.34
C THR A 59 -6.53 -5.19 -27.42
N VAL A 60 -7.08 -5.30 -28.63
CA VAL A 60 -8.39 -5.92 -28.86
C VAL A 60 -8.19 -7.39 -29.24
N THR A 61 -8.88 -8.28 -28.55
CA THR A 61 -8.93 -9.72 -28.86
C THR A 61 -10.36 -10.20 -28.90
N GLY A 62 -10.61 -11.35 -29.55
CA GLY A 62 -11.95 -11.90 -29.71
C GLY A 62 -12.41 -11.96 -31.17
N ALA A 63 -13.64 -12.42 -31.36
CA ALA A 63 -14.30 -12.63 -32.65
C ALA A 63 -15.79 -12.94 -32.43
N ASN A 64 -16.55 -13.06 -33.51
CA ASN A 64 -17.97 -13.48 -33.47
C ASN A 64 -18.83 -12.57 -32.57
N GLY A 65 -18.63 -11.27 -32.68
CA GLY A 65 -19.39 -10.27 -31.91
C GLY A 65 -19.01 -10.17 -30.44
N SER A 66 -17.90 -10.78 -29.99
CA SER A 66 -17.43 -10.68 -28.61
C SER A 66 -15.95 -10.35 -28.57
N PHE A 67 -15.62 -9.27 -27.86
CA PHE A 67 -14.27 -8.72 -27.79
C PHE A 67 -13.87 -8.36 -26.36
N ALA A 68 -12.59 -8.52 -26.06
CA ALA A 68 -11.98 -8.05 -24.83
C ALA A 68 -10.89 -7.03 -25.17
N VAL A 69 -10.82 -5.96 -24.37
CA VAL A 69 -9.75 -4.96 -24.44
C VAL A 69 -8.85 -5.14 -23.23
N SER A 70 -7.56 -5.33 -23.49
CA SER A 70 -6.53 -5.38 -22.45
C SER A 70 -5.51 -4.26 -22.59
N GLY A 71 -4.87 -3.90 -21.47
CA GLY A 71 -3.83 -2.90 -21.40
C GLY A 71 -2.88 -3.12 -20.23
N SER A 72 -1.83 -2.31 -20.19
CA SER A 72 -0.87 -2.28 -19.08
C SER A 72 -0.73 -0.87 -18.54
N HIS A 73 -0.57 -0.73 -17.23
CA HIS A 73 -0.47 0.55 -16.53
C HIS A 73 0.07 0.38 -15.11
N THR A 74 0.60 1.44 -14.52
CA THR A 74 1.01 1.49 -13.12
C THR A 74 0.45 2.74 -12.47
N TYR A 75 -0.30 2.58 -11.39
CA TYR A 75 -0.81 3.71 -10.60
C TYR A 75 0.20 4.08 -9.52
N THR A 76 0.63 5.35 -9.47
CA THR A 76 1.61 5.86 -8.50
C THR A 76 0.95 6.53 -7.29
N SER A 77 -0.36 6.37 -7.12
CA SER A 77 -1.09 6.95 -5.99
C SER A 77 -2.23 6.02 -5.58
N ALA A 78 -2.36 5.79 -4.27
CA ALA A 78 -3.49 5.07 -3.71
C ALA A 78 -4.80 5.83 -3.93
N GLY A 79 -5.88 5.11 -4.19
CA GLY A 79 -7.13 5.75 -4.58
C GLY A 79 -8.13 4.84 -5.29
N THR A 80 -9.13 5.50 -5.87
CA THR A 80 -10.05 4.87 -6.82
C THR A 80 -10.06 5.68 -8.09
N ASP A 81 -9.71 5.06 -9.21
CA ASP A 81 -9.71 5.66 -10.53
C ASP A 81 -10.80 5.05 -11.42
N THR A 82 -11.44 5.90 -12.23
CA THR A 82 -12.43 5.45 -13.22
C THR A 82 -11.71 5.15 -14.54
N ILE A 83 -11.67 3.88 -14.93
CA ILE A 83 -11.10 3.47 -16.22
C ILE A 83 -12.16 3.66 -17.29
N THR A 84 -11.86 4.45 -18.32
CA THR A 84 -12.74 4.66 -19.47
C THR A 84 -12.09 4.04 -20.71
N THR A 85 -12.70 2.98 -21.22
CA THR A 85 -12.24 2.32 -22.46
C THR A 85 -13.17 2.69 -23.61
N THR A 86 -12.62 3.21 -24.69
CA THR A 86 -13.34 3.47 -25.93
C THR A 86 -12.91 2.47 -26.98
N LEU A 87 -13.89 1.82 -27.62
CA LEU A 87 -13.72 0.93 -28.75
C LEU A 87 -14.36 1.59 -29.98
N SER A 88 -13.66 1.58 -31.10
CA SER A 88 -14.15 2.12 -32.38
C SER A 88 -13.85 1.15 -33.51
N ASP A 89 -14.80 1.01 -34.42
CA ASP A 89 -14.57 0.34 -35.69
C ASP A 89 -13.80 1.24 -36.68
N ARG A 90 -12.87 0.67 -37.44
CA ARG A 90 -12.10 1.41 -38.45
C ARG A 90 -12.94 1.58 -39.71
N SER A 91 -12.66 2.68 -40.42
CA SER A 91 -13.29 2.95 -41.71
C SER A 91 -13.24 1.72 -42.66
N PRO A 92 -14.35 1.36 -43.32
CA PRO A 92 -15.60 2.12 -43.47
C PRO A 92 -16.48 2.20 -42.22
N GLY A 93 -16.26 1.31 -41.26
CA GLY A 93 -16.90 1.26 -39.95
C GLY A 93 -17.05 2.59 -39.24
N THR A 94 -18.18 2.76 -38.55
CA THR A 94 -18.49 3.98 -37.78
C THR A 94 -18.93 3.73 -36.35
N ALA A 95 -19.16 2.47 -35.97
CA ALA A 95 -19.61 2.14 -34.62
C ALA A 95 -18.54 2.49 -33.58
N THR A 96 -19.01 2.98 -32.43
CA THR A 96 -18.16 3.22 -31.27
C THR A 96 -18.93 3.00 -30.00
N ALA A 97 -18.25 2.49 -28.98
CA ALA A 97 -18.80 2.33 -27.64
C ALA A 97 -17.77 2.72 -26.60
N THR A 98 -18.26 3.14 -25.43
CA THR A 98 -17.44 3.37 -24.26
C THR A 98 -17.89 2.46 -23.14
N ALA A 99 -16.92 1.91 -22.41
CA ALA A 99 -17.12 1.08 -21.23
C ALA A 99 -16.38 1.70 -20.05
N THR A 100 -17.05 1.78 -18.90
CA THR A 100 -16.47 2.33 -17.67
C THR A 100 -16.22 1.20 -16.67
N GLY A 101 -14.97 1.06 -16.25
CA GLY A 101 -14.53 0.20 -15.16
C GLY A 101 -13.94 1.02 -14.02
N SER A 102 -13.25 0.36 -13.09
CA SER A 102 -12.59 1.04 -11.98
C SER A 102 -11.27 0.37 -11.63
N ALA A 103 -10.30 1.12 -11.13
CA ALA A 103 -9.16 0.58 -10.40
C ALA A 103 -9.26 1.03 -8.94
N THR A 104 -9.17 0.09 -8.00
CA THR A 104 -8.96 0.39 -6.58
C THR A 104 -7.52 0.10 -6.24
N VAL A 105 -6.77 1.15 -5.91
CA VAL A 105 -5.33 1.13 -5.66
C VAL A 105 -5.09 1.22 -4.15
N GLY A 106 -4.70 0.11 -3.54
CA GLY A 106 -4.35 0.01 -2.13
C GLY A 106 -2.96 0.55 -1.80
N ILE A 107 -2.60 0.44 -0.53
CA ILE A 107 -1.27 0.77 -0.02
C ILE A 107 -0.60 -0.54 0.40
N LEU A 108 0.62 -0.78 -0.06
CA LEU A 108 1.45 -1.90 0.37
C LEU A 108 2.46 -1.37 1.39
N LEU A 109 2.29 -1.74 2.66
CA LEU A 109 3.22 -1.36 3.71
C LEU A 109 4.44 -2.29 3.68
N GLY A 110 5.63 -1.73 3.83
CA GLY A 110 6.87 -2.49 4.02
C GLY A 110 7.44 -3.08 2.74
N ASP A 111 7.03 -2.52 1.60
CA ASP A 111 7.63 -2.77 0.29
C ASP A 111 8.92 -1.94 0.21
N ALA A 112 10.05 -2.63 0.30
CA ALA A 112 11.35 -2.00 0.40
C ALA A 112 11.91 -1.61 -0.97
N ASN A 113 11.45 -2.26 -2.03
CA ASN A 113 11.89 -1.99 -3.39
C ASN A 113 10.98 -0.97 -4.12
N GLY A 114 9.77 -0.74 -3.58
CA GLY A 114 8.79 0.23 -4.04
C GLY A 114 8.05 -0.17 -5.33
N ASP A 115 8.02 -1.47 -5.68
CA ASP A 115 7.40 -1.98 -6.91
C ASP A 115 5.92 -2.39 -6.75
N GLY A 116 5.36 -2.25 -5.55
CA GLY A 116 3.97 -2.55 -5.22
C GLY A 116 3.64 -4.04 -5.15
N VAL A 117 4.65 -4.92 -5.13
CA VAL A 117 4.51 -6.37 -5.04
C VAL A 117 5.17 -6.87 -3.76
N GLN A 118 4.61 -7.91 -3.16
CA GLN A 118 5.27 -8.61 -2.06
C GLN A 118 6.41 -9.48 -2.61
N ASP A 119 7.64 -9.20 -2.19
CA ASP A 119 8.81 -9.99 -2.55
C ASP A 119 9.25 -10.98 -1.48
N ASN A 120 10.07 -11.95 -1.90
CA ASN A 120 10.67 -12.91 -0.97
C ASN A 120 11.69 -12.21 -0.06
N GLY A 121 11.37 -12.13 1.23
CA GLY A 121 12.21 -11.48 2.24
C GLY A 121 11.52 -10.27 2.88
N GLU A 122 10.42 -9.81 2.29
CA GLU A 122 9.62 -8.73 2.84
C GLU A 122 8.48 -9.26 3.70
N THR A 123 8.11 -8.50 4.73
CA THR A 123 7.00 -8.84 5.62
C THR A 123 5.75 -8.04 5.31
N THR A 124 5.58 -7.56 4.08
CA THR A 124 4.56 -6.59 3.65
C THR A 124 3.13 -6.81 4.16
N LEU A 125 2.36 -5.73 4.28
CA LEU A 125 0.91 -5.75 4.52
C LEU A 125 0.16 -4.93 3.46
N SER A 126 -0.64 -5.59 2.63
CA SER A 126 -1.53 -4.94 1.66
C SER A 126 -2.80 -4.44 2.35
N VAL A 127 -3.06 -3.14 2.22
CA VAL A 127 -4.21 -2.46 2.82
C VAL A 127 -5.11 -1.91 1.70
N PRO A 128 -6.32 -2.47 1.50
CA PRO A 128 -7.27 -1.95 0.52
C PRO A 128 -7.63 -0.49 0.78
N TRP A 129 -7.76 0.32 -0.28
CA TRP A 129 -7.97 1.77 -0.18
C TRP A 129 -9.14 2.17 0.73
N ALA A 130 -10.26 1.44 0.66
CA ALA A 130 -11.43 1.73 1.48
C ALA A 130 -11.13 1.66 3.00
N ALA A 131 -10.34 0.67 3.44
CA ALA A 131 -9.91 0.57 4.83
C ALA A 131 -8.80 1.58 5.15
N ALA A 132 -7.84 1.77 4.25
CA ALA A 132 -6.79 2.78 4.41
C ALA A 132 -7.38 4.17 4.67
N GLN A 133 -8.36 4.59 3.87
CA GLN A 133 -9.04 5.87 4.04
C GLN A 133 -9.72 6.00 5.41
N GLN A 134 -10.35 4.95 5.92
CA GLN A 134 -10.98 4.97 7.24
C GLN A 134 -9.95 5.03 8.37
N LEU A 135 -8.87 4.25 8.26
CA LEU A 135 -7.78 4.22 9.25
C LEU A 135 -7.01 5.55 9.29
N LEU A 136 -6.74 6.17 8.13
CA LEU A 136 -6.12 7.50 8.04
C LEU A 136 -6.96 8.60 8.71
N ASN A 137 -8.29 8.47 8.65
CA ASN A 137 -9.26 9.38 9.26
C ASN A 137 -9.62 9.03 10.71
N ALA A 138 -9.11 7.93 11.26
CA ALA A 138 -9.44 7.50 12.60
C ALA A 138 -8.94 8.50 13.66
N SER A 139 -9.66 8.58 14.79
CA SER A 139 -9.27 9.44 15.91
C SER A 139 -7.92 9.01 16.50
N ASP A 140 -7.07 9.98 16.85
CA ASP A 140 -5.82 9.72 17.59
C ASP A 140 -6.05 9.22 19.02
N THR A 141 -7.28 9.36 19.53
CA THR A 141 -7.69 8.86 20.85
C THR A 141 -8.42 7.51 20.77
N ASN A 142 -8.34 6.80 19.64
CA ASN A 142 -8.96 5.48 19.51
C ASN A 142 -8.39 4.52 20.57
N PRO A 143 -9.22 3.79 21.33
CA PRO A 143 -8.74 2.88 22.37
C PRO A 143 -8.05 1.64 21.83
N ASP A 144 -8.25 1.29 20.54
CA ASP A 144 -7.52 0.21 19.87
C ASP A 144 -6.17 0.74 19.35
N VAL A 145 -5.08 0.32 19.99
CA VAL A 145 -3.74 0.80 19.63
C VAL A 145 -3.33 0.40 18.21
N ARG A 146 -3.90 -0.67 17.67
CA ARG A 146 -3.66 -1.10 16.28
C ARG A 146 -4.11 -0.06 15.28
N ILE A 147 -5.23 0.61 15.55
CA ILE A 147 -5.73 1.69 14.69
C ILE A 147 -4.75 2.86 14.69
N SER A 148 -4.20 3.22 15.86
CA SER A 148 -3.19 4.27 15.94
C SER A 148 -1.89 3.90 15.22
N MET A 149 -1.44 2.63 15.31
CA MET A 149 -0.26 2.14 14.62
C MET A 149 -0.47 2.12 13.10
N MET A 150 -1.57 1.51 12.62
CA MET A 150 -1.94 1.49 11.19
C MET A 150 -2.00 2.90 10.61
N LYS A 151 -2.63 3.83 11.31
CA LYS A 151 -2.73 5.22 10.85
C LYS A 151 -1.35 5.84 10.63
N GLN A 152 -0.41 5.64 11.56
CA GLN A 152 0.94 6.19 11.43
C GLN A 152 1.76 5.47 10.36
N ALA A 153 1.65 4.13 10.28
CA ALA A 153 2.32 3.34 9.24
C ALA A 153 1.82 3.68 7.83
N LEU A 154 0.50 3.84 7.65
CA LEU A 154 -0.09 4.25 6.37
C LEU A 154 0.39 5.64 5.93
N ARG A 155 0.50 6.59 6.87
CA ARG A 155 1.04 7.92 6.57
C ARG A 155 2.51 7.86 6.19
N ALA A 156 3.28 7.07 6.92
CA ALA A 156 4.71 6.94 6.69
C ALA A 156 4.98 6.27 5.32
N GLN A 157 4.23 5.22 4.98
CA GLN A 157 4.29 4.62 3.63
C GLN A 157 3.88 5.61 2.54
N LEU A 158 2.83 6.40 2.74
CA LEU A 158 2.44 7.41 1.74
C LEU A 158 3.52 8.49 1.54
N ASN A 159 4.26 8.85 2.58
CA ASN A 159 5.43 9.73 2.45
C ASN A 159 6.55 9.06 1.64
N ILE A 160 6.79 7.76 1.87
CA ILE A 160 7.79 6.98 1.14
C ILE A 160 7.42 6.83 -0.33
N ASP A 161 6.16 6.51 -0.63
CA ASP A 161 5.62 6.44 -1.99
C ASP A 161 5.70 7.82 -2.70
N ALA A 162 5.68 8.93 -1.93
CA ALA A 162 5.89 10.28 -2.43
C ALA A 162 7.39 10.66 -2.60
N GLY A 163 8.31 9.73 -2.31
CA GLY A 163 9.74 9.86 -2.55
C GLY A 163 10.60 10.13 -1.33
N GLU A 164 10.05 10.10 -0.11
CA GLU A 164 10.88 10.10 1.11
C GLU A 164 11.58 8.75 1.27
N ALA A 165 12.85 8.75 1.69
CA ALA A 165 13.53 7.49 1.98
C ALA A 165 13.14 7.00 3.39
N ASP A 166 12.94 5.70 3.54
CA ASP A 166 12.56 5.07 4.80
C ASP A 166 13.71 5.15 5.83
N PRO A 167 13.47 5.65 7.06
CA PRO A 167 14.45 5.57 8.14
C PRO A 167 14.85 4.13 8.45
N GLY A 168 16.16 3.88 8.52
CA GLY A 168 16.74 2.56 8.72
C GLY A 168 17.05 1.81 7.42
N LEU A 169 16.46 2.21 6.29
CA LEU A 169 16.72 1.58 4.99
C LEU A 169 17.93 2.20 4.29
N PHE A 170 19.10 1.58 4.45
CA PHE A 170 20.30 2.02 3.75
C PHE A 170 20.27 1.59 2.27
N PRO A 171 20.46 2.52 1.30
CA PRO A 171 20.43 2.19 -0.12
C PRO A 171 21.38 1.04 -0.50
N GLY A 172 20.82 -0.01 -1.11
CA GLY A 172 21.56 -1.18 -1.59
C GLY A 172 21.88 -2.23 -0.52
N GLN A 173 21.36 -2.10 0.71
CA GLN A 173 21.33 -3.19 1.69
C GLN A 173 20.04 -4.00 1.55
N PRO A 174 20.03 -5.28 2.00
CA PRO A 174 18.81 -6.05 2.09
C PRO A 174 17.76 -5.33 2.94
N ALA A 175 16.50 -5.44 2.52
CA ALA A 175 15.35 -4.98 3.30
C ALA A 175 15.30 -5.66 4.67
N GLY A 176 14.77 -4.95 5.66
CA GLY A 176 14.66 -5.46 7.03
C GLY A 176 15.14 -4.45 8.06
N HIS A 177 14.39 -4.33 9.15
CA HIS A 177 14.71 -3.49 10.30
C HIS A 177 14.71 -1.97 10.01
N ASP A 178 14.06 -1.55 8.93
CA ASP A 178 13.63 -0.17 8.70
C ASP A 178 12.30 0.13 9.42
N LEU A 179 11.97 1.42 9.53
CA LEU A 179 10.87 1.90 10.34
C LEU A 179 9.52 1.34 9.88
N ILE A 180 9.27 1.23 8.57
CA ILE A 180 8.02 0.62 8.10
C ILE A 180 8.02 -0.88 8.32
N THR A 181 9.11 -1.59 8.01
CA THR A 181 9.17 -3.05 8.20
C THR A 181 8.91 -3.42 9.66
N GLU A 182 9.50 -2.70 10.61
CA GLU A 182 9.23 -2.91 12.04
C GLU A 182 7.76 -2.65 12.40
N ALA A 183 7.13 -1.62 11.81
CA ALA A 183 5.71 -1.36 11.98
C ALA A 183 4.85 -2.50 11.44
N VAL A 184 5.21 -3.05 10.29
CA VAL A 184 4.51 -4.17 9.66
C VAL A 184 4.69 -5.44 10.48
N ASP A 185 5.89 -5.73 10.98
CA ASP A 185 6.14 -6.88 11.85
C ASP A 185 5.30 -6.78 13.13
N TRP A 186 5.19 -5.59 13.73
CA TRP A 186 4.33 -5.37 14.90
C TRP A 186 2.86 -5.58 14.55
N LEU A 187 2.41 -5.00 13.43
CA LEU A 187 1.02 -5.07 12.97
C LEU A 187 0.60 -6.50 12.64
N ARG A 188 1.49 -7.32 12.08
CA ARG A 188 1.24 -8.72 11.73
C ARG A 188 1.59 -9.69 12.86
N GLY A 189 2.16 -9.20 13.96
CA GLY A 189 2.58 -10.02 15.10
C GLY A 189 3.71 -10.98 14.77
N LEU A 190 4.60 -10.59 13.86
CA LEU A 190 5.80 -11.33 13.45
C LEU A 190 6.94 -11.11 14.44
N SER A 191 8.02 -11.88 14.30
CA SER A 191 9.22 -11.69 15.12
C SER A 191 9.80 -10.29 14.88
N PRO A 192 10.29 -9.59 15.92
CA PRO A 192 10.37 -9.99 17.33
C PRO A 192 9.11 -9.71 18.17
N PHE A 193 8.07 -9.15 17.55
CA PHE A 193 6.79 -8.77 18.16
C PHE A 193 5.80 -9.93 18.36
N THR A 194 6.33 -11.09 18.77
CA THR A 194 5.53 -12.27 19.10
C THR A 194 5.24 -12.32 20.60
N TYR A 195 3.97 -12.13 21.00
CA TYR A 195 3.58 -12.00 22.40
C TYR A 195 2.60 -13.07 22.85
N ALA A 196 2.83 -13.64 24.04
CA ALA A 196 1.88 -14.53 24.71
C ALA A 196 0.98 -13.73 25.69
N PRO A 197 -0.35 -13.98 25.74
CA PRO A 197 -1.11 -14.95 24.94
C PRO A 197 -1.58 -14.43 23.56
N THR A 198 -1.46 -13.13 23.27
CA THR A 198 -1.91 -12.54 22.01
C THR A 198 -0.97 -11.43 21.53
N SER A 199 -0.53 -11.50 20.28
CA SER A 199 0.04 -10.36 19.55
C SER A 199 -1.06 -9.37 19.10
N ALA A 200 -0.66 -8.18 18.65
CA ALA A 200 -1.59 -7.22 18.09
C ALA A 200 -2.31 -7.78 16.85
N ASN A 201 -1.54 -8.41 15.95
CA ASN A 201 -1.92 -9.06 14.70
C ASN A 201 -3.25 -8.60 14.06
N VAL A 202 -3.16 -7.70 13.09
CA VAL A 202 -4.26 -7.21 12.26
C VAL A 202 -4.58 -8.11 11.06
N ASP A 203 -3.73 -9.09 10.76
CA ASP A 203 -3.81 -10.02 9.62
C ASP A 203 -3.94 -11.45 10.20
N ILE A 204 -5.18 -11.86 10.51
CA ILE A 204 -5.41 -13.03 11.35
C ILE A 204 -5.06 -14.33 10.60
N ASN A 205 -5.23 -14.35 9.28
CA ASN A 205 -4.91 -15.50 8.45
C ASN A 205 -3.43 -15.53 8.01
N HIS A 206 -2.67 -14.46 8.29
CA HIS A 206 -1.24 -14.30 8.02
C HIS A 206 -0.89 -14.39 6.53
N ASP A 207 -1.78 -13.97 5.64
CA ASP A 207 -1.54 -13.98 4.19
C ASP A 207 -0.95 -12.66 3.66
N GLY A 208 -0.74 -11.66 4.53
CA GLY A 208 -0.16 -10.37 4.16
C GLY A 208 -1.16 -9.42 3.54
N ILE A 209 -2.46 -9.73 3.58
CA ILE A 209 -3.53 -8.88 3.06
C ILE A 209 -4.49 -8.59 4.20
N LEU A 210 -4.79 -7.30 4.42
CA LEU A 210 -5.87 -6.93 5.34
C LEU A 210 -7.22 -7.24 4.66
N GLN A 211 -7.91 -8.31 5.06
CA GLN A 211 -9.23 -8.60 4.50
C GLN A 211 -10.28 -7.63 5.05
N THR A 212 -11.01 -7.01 4.13
CA THR A 212 -11.99 -5.97 4.46
C THR A 212 -13.38 -6.35 3.96
N GLY A 213 -14.40 -6.12 4.79
CA GLY A 213 -15.78 -6.33 4.37
C GLY A 213 -16.80 -5.71 5.31
N ALA A 214 -18.07 -5.79 4.94
CA ALA A 214 -19.16 -5.28 5.77
C ALA A 214 -19.50 -6.20 6.96
N THR A 215 -19.00 -7.44 6.96
CA THR A 215 -19.25 -8.45 7.99
C THR A 215 -17.94 -8.85 8.65
N SER A 216 -18.02 -9.40 9.86
CA SER A 216 -16.83 -9.89 10.57
C SER A 216 -16.41 -11.31 10.18
N ILE A 217 -17.14 -11.98 9.28
CA ILE A 217 -16.86 -13.36 8.89
C ILE A 217 -15.85 -13.34 7.74
N GLY A 218 -14.65 -13.87 7.99
CA GLY A 218 -13.60 -13.96 6.98
C GLY A 218 -12.93 -12.62 6.64
N ASN A 219 -13.16 -11.58 7.44
CA ASN A 219 -12.52 -10.28 7.30
C ASN A 219 -11.77 -9.94 8.58
N ASP A 220 -10.61 -9.29 8.46
CA ASP A 220 -9.87 -8.74 9.59
C ASP A 220 -10.43 -7.40 10.04
N TYR A 221 -10.96 -6.62 9.10
CA TYR A 221 -11.44 -5.26 9.31
C TYR A 221 -12.84 -5.06 8.75
N ASN A 222 -13.76 -4.60 9.60
CA ASN A 222 -15.13 -4.32 9.21
C ASN A 222 -15.26 -2.85 8.76
N THR A 223 -15.56 -2.64 7.48
CA THR A 223 -15.63 -1.30 6.87
C THR A 223 -16.90 -0.52 7.22
N VAL A 224 -17.91 -1.17 7.82
CA VAL A 224 -19.13 -0.52 8.33
C VAL A 224 -18.91 -0.02 9.75
N THR A 225 -18.35 -0.86 10.63
CA THR A 225 -18.08 -0.48 12.02
C THR A 225 -16.76 0.25 12.21
N GLN A 226 -15.91 0.28 11.18
CA GLN A 226 -14.58 0.90 11.18
C GLN A 226 -13.69 0.36 12.31
N ALA A 227 -13.69 -0.96 12.46
CA ALA A 227 -12.97 -1.63 13.54
C ALA A 227 -12.47 -3.00 13.08
N PHE A 228 -11.37 -3.45 13.67
CA PHE A 228 -10.93 -4.84 13.55
C PHE A 228 -11.96 -5.79 14.13
N THR A 229 -12.03 -7.00 13.57
CA THR A 229 -13.04 -8.01 13.91
C THR A 229 -12.72 -8.75 15.20
N THR A 230 -11.46 -8.69 15.65
CA THR A 230 -11.02 -9.14 16.98
C THR A 230 -11.19 -8.04 18.02
N PRO A 231 -11.35 -8.42 19.32
CA PRO A 231 -11.50 -7.45 20.40
C PRO A 231 -10.41 -6.37 20.38
N PRO A 232 -10.76 -5.10 20.71
CA PRO A 232 -9.79 -4.01 20.72
C PRO A 232 -8.56 -4.29 21.57
N GLN A 233 -7.40 -4.03 21.00
CA GLN A 233 -6.12 -4.16 21.68
C GLN A 233 -5.79 -2.86 22.41
N LYS A 234 -5.64 -2.92 23.73
CA LYS A 234 -5.48 -1.73 24.58
C LYS A 234 -4.01 -1.42 24.83
N ALA A 235 -3.69 -0.17 25.13
CA ALA A 235 -2.34 0.27 25.53
C ALA A 235 -1.78 -0.42 26.79
N THR A 236 -2.59 -1.20 27.51
CA THR A 236 -2.17 -2.00 28.67
C THR A 236 -1.72 -3.42 28.30
N MET A 237 -1.76 -3.81 27.01
CA MET A 237 -1.38 -5.16 26.58
C MET A 237 0.14 -5.32 26.51
N ASN A 238 0.62 -6.56 26.64
CA ASN A 238 2.06 -6.86 26.49
C ASN A 238 2.61 -6.42 25.13
N ALA A 239 1.87 -6.60 24.04
CA ALA A 239 2.34 -6.17 22.72
C ALA A 239 2.61 -4.66 22.59
N TRP A 240 2.01 -3.84 23.47
CA TRP A 240 2.24 -2.41 23.49
C TRP A 240 3.36 -2.00 24.45
N LEU A 241 3.52 -2.72 25.55
CA LEU A 241 4.39 -2.33 26.68
C LEU A 241 5.74 -3.06 26.71
N GLN A 242 5.81 -4.26 26.14
CA GLN A 242 7.01 -5.10 26.22
C GLN A 242 8.06 -4.59 25.24
N TYR A 243 9.28 -4.46 25.77
CA TYR A 243 10.45 -4.06 25.00
C TYR A 243 11.05 -5.27 24.28
N VAL A 244 11.40 -5.08 23.01
CA VAL A 244 12.03 -6.06 22.13
C VAL A 244 13.21 -5.43 21.41
N ASP A 245 14.19 -6.25 21.06
CA ASP A 245 15.26 -5.87 20.14
C ASP A 245 14.75 -6.10 18.73
N THR A 246 14.64 -5.05 17.93
CA THR A 246 14.14 -5.14 16.55
C THR A 246 15.15 -5.70 15.58
N ILE A 247 16.44 -5.73 15.93
CA ILE A 247 17.54 -6.00 15.01
C ILE A 247 18.13 -7.38 15.27
N HIS A 248 18.25 -7.77 16.54
CA HIS A 248 18.89 -9.02 16.92
C HIS A 248 18.00 -9.92 17.80
N SER A 249 18.05 -11.23 17.50
CA SER A 249 17.46 -12.27 18.34
C SER A 249 18.47 -13.40 18.55
N PRO A 250 19.03 -13.58 19.77
CA PRO A 250 18.76 -12.82 21.00
C PRO A 250 19.36 -11.40 20.97
N PRO A 251 18.89 -10.49 21.85
CA PRO A 251 19.41 -9.12 21.91
C PRO A 251 20.92 -9.02 22.16
N GLN A 252 21.61 -8.04 21.54
CA GLN A 252 23.06 -7.85 21.71
C GLN A 252 23.39 -6.58 22.51
N SER A 253 24.37 -6.69 23.42
CA SER A 253 24.77 -5.57 24.29
C SER A 253 25.04 -4.28 23.52
N GLY A 254 24.25 -3.24 23.81
CA GLY A 254 24.31 -1.94 23.15
C GLY A 254 23.13 -1.65 22.22
N ASP A 255 22.32 -2.66 21.88
CA ASP A 255 21.11 -2.45 21.11
C ASP A 255 20.02 -1.78 21.94
N LEU A 256 19.22 -0.96 21.28
CA LEU A 256 18.05 -0.33 21.88
C LEU A 256 16.87 -1.29 21.83
N LEU A 257 16.29 -1.56 22.99
CA LEU A 257 15.02 -2.24 23.04
C LEU A 257 13.89 -1.20 22.92
N ILE A 258 12.87 -1.52 22.11
CA ILE A 258 11.72 -0.64 21.85
C ILE A 258 10.41 -1.39 22.11
N ASN A 259 9.33 -0.66 22.38
CA ASN A 259 7.99 -1.22 22.48
C ASN A 259 7.03 -0.61 21.43
N GLY A 260 5.75 -1.01 21.45
CA GLY A 260 4.75 -0.50 20.51
C GLY A 260 4.50 1.01 20.62
N GLN A 261 4.64 1.60 21.81
CA GLN A 261 4.53 3.05 21.98
C GLN A 261 5.70 3.80 21.34
N ASP A 262 6.91 3.30 21.49
CA ASP A 262 8.12 3.89 20.91
C ASP A 262 8.08 3.85 19.38
N LEU A 263 7.70 2.70 18.81
CA LEU A 263 7.50 2.53 17.37
C LEU A 263 6.42 3.45 16.81
N ARG A 264 5.29 3.61 17.52
CA ARG A 264 4.27 4.56 17.12
C ARG A 264 4.79 6.00 17.15
N ASN A 265 5.59 6.36 18.15
CA ASN A 265 6.18 7.70 18.26
C ASN A 265 7.21 7.96 17.16
N ALA A 266 8.02 6.95 16.80
CA ALA A 266 8.97 7.01 15.69
C ALA A 266 8.26 7.32 14.36
N LEU A 267 7.21 6.55 14.03
CA LEU A 267 6.38 6.81 12.85
C LEU A 267 5.75 8.20 12.88
N ALA A 268 5.25 8.64 14.04
CA ALA A 268 4.67 9.97 14.19
C ALA A 268 5.71 11.09 13.98
N ALA A 269 6.95 10.91 14.45
CA ALA A 269 8.04 11.85 14.25
C ALA A 269 8.48 11.92 12.78
N PHE A 270 8.53 10.78 12.08
CA PHE A 270 8.76 10.73 10.65
C PHE A 270 7.64 11.46 9.87
N ASN A 271 6.38 11.12 10.16
CA ASN A 271 5.21 11.78 9.57
C ASN A 271 5.14 13.30 9.83
N ALA A 272 5.72 13.76 10.93
CA ALA A 272 5.79 15.17 11.29
C ALA A 272 7.03 15.88 10.71
N ASN A 273 7.81 15.22 9.85
CA ASN A 273 9.06 15.71 9.27
C ASN A 273 10.09 16.12 10.35
N GLN A 274 10.10 15.40 11.48
CA GLN A 274 11.06 15.56 12.57
C GLN A 274 12.18 14.53 12.47
N LEU A 275 11.85 13.24 12.35
CA LEU A 275 12.81 12.23 11.92
C LEU A 275 12.90 12.32 10.39
N VAL A 276 14.07 12.65 9.85
CA VAL A 276 14.23 12.89 8.41
C VAL A 276 15.38 12.08 7.83
N THR A 277 15.22 11.62 6.60
CA THR A 277 16.30 11.04 5.81
C THR A 277 16.93 12.10 4.92
N LEU A 278 18.25 12.01 4.74
CA LEU A 278 19.07 12.98 4.01
C LEU A 278 19.95 12.26 2.99
N MET A 279 20.54 13.04 2.08
CA MET A 279 21.53 12.55 1.10
C MET A 279 21.06 11.28 0.36
N ALA A 280 19.86 11.36 -0.23
CA ALA A 280 19.22 10.24 -0.94
C ALA A 280 19.09 8.95 -0.09
N GLY A 281 18.73 9.10 1.18
CA GLY A 281 18.47 7.98 2.09
C GLY A 281 19.71 7.38 2.75
N THR A 282 20.90 7.93 2.53
CA THR A 282 22.14 7.41 3.15
C THR A 282 22.36 7.89 4.60
N GLN A 283 21.62 8.91 5.02
CA GLN A 283 21.69 9.50 6.36
C GLN A 283 20.31 9.68 6.97
N VAL A 284 20.26 9.66 8.29
CA VAL A 284 19.09 10.02 9.11
C VAL A 284 19.47 11.12 10.08
N GLY A 285 18.52 11.99 10.44
CA GLY A 285 18.75 13.02 11.45
C GLY A 285 17.47 13.61 12.01
N TRP A 286 17.64 14.55 12.92
CA TRP A 286 16.54 15.21 13.63
C TRP A 286 16.34 16.65 13.16
N ASN A 287 15.17 16.94 12.58
CA ASN A 287 14.76 18.27 12.18
C ASN A 287 13.98 18.97 13.32
N ASN A 288 14.53 20.05 13.84
CA ASN A 288 13.89 20.89 14.86
C ASN A 288 12.99 22.00 14.29
N GLY A 289 12.69 21.96 12.98
CA GLY A 289 11.90 22.94 12.25
C GLY A 289 12.71 24.08 11.63
N SER A 290 14.01 24.17 11.92
CA SER A 290 14.91 25.18 11.31
C SER A 290 16.22 24.57 10.79
N VAL A 291 16.74 23.56 11.49
CA VAL A 291 18.01 22.90 11.16
C VAL A 291 17.88 21.41 11.46
N THR A 292 18.52 20.59 10.62
CA THR A 292 18.71 19.16 10.92
C THR A 292 19.97 18.96 11.75
N THR A 293 19.82 18.34 12.92
CA THR A 293 20.87 17.99 13.87
C THR A 293 20.97 16.46 14.01
N ASP A 294 21.96 15.98 14.77
CA ASP A 294 22.13 14.55 15.07
C ASP A 294 22.09 13.67 13.80
N ILE A 295 22.94 14.03 12.84
CA ILE A 295 23.00 13.36 11.55
C ILE A 295 23.89 12.13 11.67
N GLN A 296 23.31 10.96 11.39
CA GLN A 296 23.95 9.66 11.46
C GLN A 296 23.77 8.91 10.12
N PRO A 297 24.55 7.85 9.84
CA PRO A 297 24.23 6.92 8.74
C PRO A 297 22.79 6.40 8.86
N ASN A 298 22.07 6.17 7.76
CA ASN A 298 20.70 5.65 7.81
C ASN A 298 20.69 4.14 8.03
N THR A 299 20.83 3.67 9.28
CA THR A 299 20.76 2.25 9.63
C THR A 299 19.76 2.04 10.76
N ALA A 300 19.29 0.80 10.93
CA ALA A 300 18.35 0.42 11.98
C ALA A 300 18.76 0.96 13.37
N ASN A 301 20.02 0.69 13.74
CA ASN A 301 20.57 1.11 15.03
C ASN A 301 20.64 2.63 15.19
N THR A 302 21.08 3.35 14.17
CA THR A 302 21.33 4.79 14.30
C THR A 302 20.04 5.59 14.28
N PHE A 303 19.01 5.18 13.52
CA PHE A 303 17.73 5.92 13.54
C PHE A 303 17.06 5.81 14.92
N TRP A 304 17.14 4.65 15.58
CA TRP A 304 16.64 4.49 16.95
C TRP A 304 17.42 5.37 17.95
N ASN A 305 18.74 5.48 17.78
CA ASN A 305 19.55 6.39 18.60
C ASN A 305 19.15 7.85 18.42
N VAL A 306 18.91 8.30 17.17
CA VAL A 306 18.45 9.67 16.89
C VAL A 306 17.13 9.97 17.62
N LEU A 307 16.20 9.01 17.63
CA LEU A 307 14.93 9.15 18.35
C LEU A 307 15.12 9.22 19.87
N ALA A 308 16.02 8.41 20.42
CA ALA A 308 16.33 8.39 21.84
C ALA A 308 16.99 9.69 22.31
N ASP A 309 17.98 10.19 21.57
CA ASP A 309 18.72 11.42 21.86
C ASP A 309 17.81 12.66 21.83
N ASN A 310 16.74 12.61 21.04
CA ASN A 310 15.74 13.67 20.93
C ASN A 310 14.47 13.43 21.78
N HIS A 311 14.52 12.46 22.72
CA HIS A 311 13.47 12.17 23.70
C HIS A 311 12.09 11.82 23.10
N VAL A 312 12.08 11.24 21.89
CA VAL A 312 10.85 10.77 21.23
C VAL A 312 10.40 9.41 21.79
N ILE A 313 11.38 8.58 22.12
CA ILE A 313 11.20 7.24 22.70
C ILE A 313 11.80 7.21 24.10
N ALA A 314 11.42 6.21 24.90
CA ALA A 314 11.98 6.05 26.23
C ALA A 314 13.51 5.87 26.19
N ALA A 315 14.22 6.49 27.15
CA ALA A 315 15.67 6.36 27.29
C ALA A 315 16.09 4.88 27.52
N PRO A 316 17.33 4.49 27.16
CA PRO A 316 17.65 3.13 26.72
C PRO A 316 17.33 2.04 27.74
N HIS A 317 16.43 1.13 27.38
CA HIS A 317 16.58 -0.25 27.81
C HIS A 317 17.64 -0.86 26.89
N VAL A 318 18.91 -0.71 27.26
CA VAL A 318 20.00 -1.45 26.60
C VAL A 318 19.96 -2.91 27.05
N SER A 319 20.09 -3.84 26.10
CA SER A 319 20.14 -5.28 26.39
C SER A 319 21.37 -5.72 27.18
#